data_AF-A0A1Y5EZ07-F1
#
_entry.id   AF-A0A1Y5EZ07-F1
#
_cell.length_a   1.000
_cell.length_b   1.000
_cell.length_c   1.000
_cell.angle_alpha   90.00
_cell.angle_beta   90.00
_cell.angle_gamma   90.00
#
_symmetry.space_group_name_H-M   'P 1'
#
loop_
_entity.id
_entity.type
_entity.pdbx_description
1 polymer ?
#
loop_
_entity_poly.entity_id
_entity_poly.type
_entity_poly.pdbx_seq_one_letter_code
_entity_poly.pdbx_strand_id
1 'polypeptide(L)'
;MLETVLIICVALLLDWWLGEPKRFHPLVGFGYLVNKVESSFRHLNSASHLRQLTLGALAVLILIIPISGAAYLISLAPYLSLVVSLVIVTLCIGHKSLHDHTQPIAEALLAGNNTQARLLTSRIVSRDPATLNIANASIESILENGSDSVFAALFWFIVAGIPGIVIYRLSNPLDAMWGYKNEQYL
;
A
#
# COMPACT_ATOMS: atom_id res chain seq x y z
N MET A 1 -20.32 1.53 15.30
CA MET A 1 -20.10 2.88 14.74
C MET A 1 -19.18 3.72 15.61
N LEU A 2 -19.49 3.97 16.89
CA LEU A 2 -18.61 4.74 17.79
C LEU A 2 -17.21 4.11 17.94
N GLU A 3 -17.16 2.78 18.14
CA GLU A 3 -15.90 2.03 18.24
C GLU A 3 -15.05 2.15 16.97
N THR A 4 -15.67 2.00 15.80
CA THR A 4 -14.99 2.17 14.50
C THR A 4 -14.36 3.55 14.37
N VAL A 5 -15.11 4.61 14.72
CA VAL A 5 -14.60 5.99 14.70
C VAL A 5 -13.44 6.17 15.67
N LEU A 6 -13.54 5.61 16.88
CA LEU A 6 -12.46 5.65 17.86
C LEU A 6 -11.20 4.96 17.33
N ILE A 7 -11.33 3.77 16.75
CA ILE A 7 -10.21 3.03 16.15
C ILE A 7 -9.55 3.87 15.06
N ILE A 8 -10.33 4.49 14.17
CA ILE A 8 -9.81 5.33 13.09
C ILE A 8 -9.04 6.53 13.65
N CYS A 9 -9.63 7.27 14.59
CA CYS A 9 -8.98 8.43 15.19
C CYS A 9 -7.68 8.06 15.90
N VAL A 10 -7.70 7.00 16.70
CA VAL A 10 -6.49 6.55 17.42
C VAL A 10 -5.45 6.00 16.46
N ALA A 11 -5.84 5.24 15.43
CA ALA A 11 -4.90 4.72 14.43
C ALA A 11 -4.22 5.84 13.64
N LEU A 12 -4.95 6.89 13.26
CA LEU A 12 -4.36 8.07 12.58
C LEU A 12 -3.36 8.81 13.47
N LEU A 13 -3.65 8.92 14.77
CA LEU A 13 -2.72 9.52 15.74
C LEU A 13 -1.49 8.63 15.95
N LEU A 14 -1.68 7.33 16.08
CA LEU A 14 -0.59 6.36 16.24
C LEU A 14 0.30 6.31 14.99
N ASP A 15 -0.27 6.27 13.79
CA ASP A 15 0.49 6.34 12.54
C ASP A 15 1.30 7.64 12.47
N TRP A 16 0.70 8.78 12.82
CA TRP A 16 1.41 10.07 12.84
C TRP A 16 2.62 10.07 13.79
N TRP A 17 2.51 9.46 14.97
CA TRP A 17 3.57 9.45 15.98
C TRP A 17 4.62 8.37 15.78
N LEU A 18 4.21 7.16 15.39
CA LEU A 18 5.10 6.01 15.24
C LEU A 18 5.74 6.00 13.84
N GLY A 19 5.00 6.44 12.83
CA GLY A 19 5.36 6.28 11.43
C GLY A 19 5.50 4.81 11.02
N GLU A 20 6.16 4.59 9.88
CA GLU A 20 6.42 3.23 9.40
C GLU A 20 7.53 2.53 10.20
N PRO A 21 7.37 1.22 10.47
CA PRO A 21 8.41 0.44 11.14
C PRO A 21 9.67 0.37 10.26
N LYS A 22 10.79 0.87 10.80
CA LYS A 22 12.11 0.89 10.10
C LYS A 22 12.69 -0.50 9.83
N ARG A 23 12.25 -1.52 10.57
CA ARG A 23 12.70 -2.92 10.44
C ARG A 23 11.48 -3.83 10.47
N PHE A 24 11.55 -4.95 9.74
CA PHE A 24 10.48 -5.94 9.66
C PHE A 24 9.13 -5.34 9.20
N HIS A 25 9.18 -4.42 8.23
CA HIS A 25 7.97 -3.81 7.69
C HIS A 25 7.06 -4.88 7.06
N PRO A 26 5.80 -5.05 7.49
CA PRO A 26 4.93 -6.13 7.04
C PRO A 26 4.80 -6.20 5.51
N LEU A 27 4.67 -5.04 4.85
CA LEU A 27 4.59 -4.99 3.38
C LEU A 27 5.88 -5.36 2.66
N VAL A 28 7.05 -5.13 3.27
CA VAL A 28 8.33 -5.57 2.69
C VAL A 28 8.41 -7.10 2.76
N GLY A 29 8.00 -7.67 3.90
CA GLY A 29 7.83 -9.12 4.05
C GLY A 29 6.86 -9.71 3.03
N PHE A 30 5.73 -9.04 2.83
CA PHE A 30 4.74 -9.42 1.82
C PHE A 30 5.33 -9.35 0.40
N GLY A 31 6.07 -8.30 0.03
CA GLY A 31 6.74 -8.19 -1.27
C GLY A 31 7.73 -9.35 -1.52
N TYR A 32 8.46 -9.82 -0.51
CA TYR A 32 9.27 -11.03 -0.64
C TYR A 32 8.44 -12.28 -0.92
N LEU A 33 7.26 -12.40 -0.29
CA LEU A 33 6.34 -13.51 -0.54
C LEU A 33 5.77 -13.44 -1.96
N VAL A 34 5.37 -12.25 -2.43
CA VAL A 34 4.90 -11.99 -3.80
C VAL A 34 5.96 -12.45 -4.81
N ASN A 35 7.21 -12.00 -4.65
CA ASN A 35 8.33 -12.38 -5.53
C ASN A 35 8.59 -13.90 -5.51
N LYS A 36 8.51 -14.54 -4.35
CA LYS A 36 8.70 -15.99 -4.22
C LYS A 36 7.59 -16.77 -4.94
N VAL A 37 6.34 -16.35 -4.78
CA VAL A 37 5.19 -16.92 -5.48
C VAL A 37 5.37 -16.73 -6.98
N GLU A 38 5.63 -15.52 -7.45
CA GLU A 38 5.87 -15.21 -8.87
C GLU A 38 6.97 -16.10 -9.46
N SER A 39 8.11 -16.24 -8.77
CA SER A 39 9.25 -17.05 -9.25
C SER A 39 8.88 -18.52 -9.51
N SER A 40 7.92 -19.06 -8.75
CA SER A 40 7.45 -20.44 -8.91
C SER A 40 6.57 -20.65 -10.15
N PHE A 41 6.02 -19.56 -10.71
CA PHE A 41 5.18 -19.58 -11.91
C PHE A 41 5.91 -19.10 -13.19
N ARG A 42 7.15 -18.60 -13.10
CA ARG A 42 7.91 -18.04 -14.25
C ARG A 42 8.11 -18.99 -15.43
N HIS A 43 8.16 -20.30 -15.19
CA HIS A 43 8.29 -21.30 -16.27
C HIS A 43 7.04 -21.46 -17.14
N LEU A 44 5.94 -20.78 -16.79
CA LEU A 44 4.65 -20.90 -17.45
C LEU A 44 4.37 -19.76 -18.44
N ASN A 45 5.37 -18.93 -18.75
CA ASN A 45 5.25 -17.89 -19.78
C ASN A 45 4.93 -18.46 -21.18
N SER A 46 5.17 -19.76 -21.41
CA SER A 46 4.78 -20.47 -22.64
C SER A 46 3.39 -21.13 -22.57
N ALA A 47 2.65 -20.96 -21.47
CA ALA A 47 1.31 -21.52 -21.31
C ALA A 47 0.26 -20.70 -22.08
N SER A 48 -0.92 -21.30 -22.33
CA SER A 48 -2.05 -20.59 -22.93
C SER A 48 -2.50 -19.40 -22.08
N HIS A 49 -3.05 -18.38 -22.73
CA HIS A 49 -3.52 -17.15 -22.05
C HIS A 49 -4.50 -17.44 -20.90
N LEU A 50 -5.46 -18.36 -21.10
CA LEU A 50 -6.39 -18.78 -20.05
C LEU A 50 -5.68 -19.41 -18.84
N ARG A 51 -4.62 -20.18 -19.08
CA ARG A 51 -3.82 -20.78 -18.00
C ARG A 51 -3.02 -19.73 -17.24
N GLN A 52 -2.50 -18.71 -17.93
CA GLN A 52 -1.81 -17.59 -17.27
C GLN A 52 -2.78 -16.79 -16.39
N LEU A 53 -3.98 -16.45 -16.90
CA LEU A 53 -5.01 -15.74 -16.13
C LEU A 53 -5.46 -16.51 -14.88
N THR A 54 -5.75 -17.81 -15.03
CA THR A 54 -6.21 -18.64 -13.91
C THR A 54 -5.14 -18.80 -12.83
N LEU A 55 -3.88 -18.96 -13.21
CA LEU A 55 -2.78 -19.05 -12.26
C LEU A 55 -2.46 -17.71 -11.59
N GLY A 56 -2.54 -16.61 -12.33
CA GLY A 56 -2.41 -15.25 -11.77
C GLY A 56 -3.50 -14.98 -10.73
N ALA A 57 -4.76 -15.29 -11.06
CA ALA A 57 -5.88 -15.18 -10.12
C ALA A 57 -5.66 -16.06 -8.88
N LEU A 58 -5.24 -17.31 -9.05
CA LEU A 58 -4.94 -18.20 -7.94
C LEU A 58 -3.80 -17.67 -7.07
N ALA A 59 -2.75 -17.10 -7.67
CA ALA A 59 -1.61 -16.52 -6.95
C ALA A 59 -2.06 -15.33 -6.08
N VAL A 60 -2.89 -14.43 -6.62
CA VAL A 60 -3.50 -13.33 -5.85
C VAL A 60 -4.30 -13.88 -4.66
N LEU A 61 -5.16 -14.88 -4.88
CA LEU A 61 -5.97 -15.49 -3.82
C LEU A 61 -5.11 -16.14 -2.73
N ILE A 62 -4.06 -16.88 -3.10
CA ILE A 62 -3.12 -17.52 -2.17
C ILE A 62 -2.38 -16.48 -1.32
N LEU A 63 -2.10 -15.30 -1.86
CA LEU A 63 -1.41 -14.24 -1.13
C LEU A 63 -2.35 -13.46 -0.20
N ILE A 64 -3.58 -13.19 -0.64
CA ILE A 64 -4.52 -12.34 0.10
C ILE A 64 -5.32 -13.12 1.15
N ILE A 65 -5.91 -14.27 0.79
CA ILE A 65 -6.89 -14.97 1.63
C ILE A 65 -6.29 -15.42 2.97
N PRO A 66 -5.10 -16.07 3.03
CA PRO A 66 -4.56 -16.55 4.30
C PRO A 66 -4.27 -15.41 5.28
N ILE A 67 -3.71 -14.30 4.80
CA ILE A 67 -3.35 -13.14 5.64
C ILE A 67 -4.62 -12.44 6.13
N SER A 68 -5.58 -12.20 5.23
CA SER A 68 -6.85 -11.55 5.56
C SER A 68 -7.72 -12.42 6.48
N GLY A 69 -7.73 -13.73 6.25
CA GLY A 69 -8.42 -14.71 7.09
C GLY A 69 -7.80 -14.81 8.48
N ALA A 70 -6.47 -14.85 8.59
CA ALA A 70 -5.79 -14.82 9.87
C ALA A 70 -6.08 -13.51 10.64
N ALA A 71 -6.00 -12.36 9.97
CA ALA A 71 -6.32 -11.06 10.56
C ALA A 71 -7.77 -11.01 11.08
N TYR A 72 -8.72 -11.57 10.32
CA TYR A 72 -10.11 -11.69 10.74
C TYR A 72 -10.27 -12.62 11.95
N LEU A 73 -9.69 -13.82 11.92
CA LEU A 73 -9.80 -14.77 13.04
C LEU A 73 -9.20 -14.22 14.33
N ILE A 74 -8.07 -13.51 14.25
CA ILE A 74 -7.44 -12.88 15.41
C ILE A 74 -8.30 -11.72 15.93
N SER A 75 -8.96 -10.95 15.06
CA SER A 75 -9.84 -9.86 15.50
C SER A 75 -11.14 -10.33 16.15
N LEU A 76 -11.52 -11.60 15.99
CA LEU A 76 -12.63 -12.23 16.71
C LEU A 76 -12.28 -12.64 18.15
N ALA A 77 -10.99 -12.64 18.53
CA ALA A 77 -10.58 -13.07 19.86
C ALA A 77 -11.17 -12.13 20.94
N PRO A 78 -11.95 -12.67 21.91
CA PRO A 78 -12.52 -11.86 22.96
C PRO A 78 -11.39 -11.20 23.76
N TYR A 79 -11.61 -9.94 24.19
CA TYR A 79 -10.65 -9.09 24.93
C TYR A 79 -9.48 -8.51 24.13
N LEU A 80 -9.16 -9.04 22.95
CA LEU A 80 -8.07 -8.53 22.10
C LEU A 80 -8.57 -7.83 20.83
N SER A 81 -9.84 -8.00 20.47
CA SER A 81 -10.45 -7.46 19.24
C SER A 81 -10.11 -5.99 18.99
N LEU A 82 -10.25 -5.13 20.01
CA LEU A 82 -9.98 -3.70 19.91
C LEU A 82 -8.49 -3.42 19.63
N VAL A 83 -7.59 -4.01 20.42
CA VAL A 83 -6.14 -3.79 20.29
C VAL A 83 -5.63 -4.32 18.96
N VAL A 84 -6.07 -5.51 18.57
CA VAL A 84 -5.73 -6.14 17.28
C VAL A 84 -6.22 -5.27 16.13
N SER A 85 -7.47 -4.80 16.20
CA SER A 85 -8.03 -3.96 15.15
C SER A 85 -7.26 -2.63 15.03
N LEU A 86 -6.92 -2.02 16.16
CA LEU A 86 -6.13 -0.80 16.19
C LEU A 86 -4.75 -0.99 15.56
N VAL A 87 -4.04 -2.07 15.91
CA VAL A 87 -2.73 -2.40 15.33
C VAL A 87 -2.85 -2.64 13.82
N ILE A 88 -3.82 -3.43 13.38
CA ILE A 88 -4.02 -3.74 11.96
C ILE A 88 -4.32 -2.45 11.17
N VAL A 89 -5.26 -1.62 11.66
CA VAL A 89 -5.63 -0.38 10.98
C VAL A 89 -4.45 0.59 10.92
N THR A 90 -3.68 0.71 12.01
CA THR A 90 -2.46 1.54 12.03
C THR A 90 -1.43 1.07 11.00
N LEU A 91 -1.22 -0.24 10.85
CA LEU A 91 -0.28 -0.80 9.87
C LEU A 91 -0.76 -0.69 8.42
N CYS A 92 -2.08 -0.52 8.21
CA CYS A 92 -2.66 -0.44 6.88
C CYS A 92 -2.80 1.00 6.35
N ILE A 93 -2.71 2.00 7.23
CA ILE A 93 -2.71 3.42 6.85
C ILE A 93 -1.26 3.88 6.63
N GLY A 94 -1.05 4.85 5.75
CA GLY A 94 0.27 5.42 5.45
C GLY A 94 0.31 6.95 5.51
N HIS A 95 -0.44 7.59 6.41
CA HIS A 95 -0.58 9.05 6.47
C HIS A 95 0.76 9.73 6.82
N LYS A 96 1.48 9.23 7.83
CA LYS A 96 2.78 9.77 8.21
C LYS A 96 3.83 9.57 7.11
N SER A 97 3.85 8.39 6.51
CA SER A 97 4.75 8.06 5.40
C SER A 97 4.51 9.00 4.21
N LEU A 98 3.25 9.23 3.84
CA LEU A 98 2.89 10.17 2.79
C LEU A 98 3.42 11.58 3.11
N HIS A 99 3.24 12.06 4.34
CA HIS A 99 3.76 13.36 4.75
C HIS A 99 5.29 13.42 4.65
N ASP A 100 6.00 12.40 5.15
CA ASP A 100 7.47 12.37 5.16
C ASP A 100 8.10 12.37 3.77
N HIS A 101 7.42 11.79 2.78
CA HIS A 101 7.90 11.77 1.40
C HIS A 101 7.56 13.05 0.63
N THR A 102 6.55 13.80 1.05
CA THR A 102 5.97 14.90 0.26
C THR A 102 6.29 16.28 0.83
N GLN A 103 6.41 16.40 2.16
CA GLN A 103 6.79 17.64 2.85
C GLN A 103 8.15 18.19 2.36
N PRO A 104 9.21 17.38 2.17
CA PRO A 104 10.50 17.90 1.66
C PRO A 104 10.41 18.48 0.24
N ILE A 105 9.46 18.02 -0.58
CA ILE A 105 9.22 18.57 -1.93
C ILE A 105 8.64 19.97 -1.81
N ALA A 106 7.62 20.14 -0.96
CA ALA A 106 6.99 21.44 -0.72
C ALA A 106 8.02 22.45 -0.19
N GLU A 107 8.87 22.05 0.77
CA GLU A 107 9.93 22.89 1.31
C GLU A 107 10.95 23.30 0.23
N ALA A 108 11.38 22.37 -0.64
CA ALA A 108 12.29 22.67 -1.73
C ALA A 108 11.68 23.65 -2.76
N LEU A 109 10.39 23.51 -3.07
CA LEU A 109 9.66 24.42 -3.95
C LEU A 109 9.52 25.82 -3.35
N LEU A 110 9.17 25.92 -2.07
CA LEU A 110 9.06 27.20 -1.34
C LEU A 110 10.41 27.92 -1.24
N ALA A 111 11.51 27.17 -1.14
CA ALA A 111 12.87 27.70 -1.15
C ALA A 111 13.40 28.06 -2.56
N GLY A 112 12.62 27.83 -3.62
CA GLY A 112 13.04 28.06 -5.01
C GLY A 112 14.09 27.07 -5.52
N ASN A 113 14.33 25.97 -4.81
CA ASN A 113 15.33 24.96 -5.17
C ASN A 113 14.72 23.88 -6.10
N ASN A 114 14.53 24.24 -7.37
CA ASN A 114 13.94 23.37 -8.38
C ASN A 114 14.72 22.06 -8.61
N THR A 115 16.05 22.09 -8.45
CA THR A 115 16.89 20.90 -8.61
C THR A 115 16.59 19.87 -7.53
N GLN A 116 16.53 20.31 -6.27
CA GLN A 116 16.19 19.43 -5.15
C GLN A 116 14.74 18.96 -5.22
N ALA A 117 13.80 19.87 -5.54
CA ALA A 117 12.40 19.51 -5.69
C ALA A 117 12.23 18.42 -6.77
N ARG A 118 12.89 18.56 -7.93
CA ARG A 118 12.86 17.55 -9.00
C ARG A 118 13.40 16.19 -8.56
N LEU A 119 14.53 16.18 -7.83
CA LEU A 119 15.13 14.95 -7.31
C LEU A 119 14.23 14.25 -6.28
N LEU A 120 13.50 15.01 -5.47
CA LEU A 120 12.58 14.43 -4.48
C LEU A 120 11.31 13.93 -5.15
N THR A 121 10.72 14.71 -6.07
CA THR A 121 9.55 14.29 -6.85
C THR A 121 9.84 13.03 -7.67
N SER A 122 11.04 12.87 -8.22
CA SER A 122 11.41 11.65 -8.97
C SER A 122 11.38 10.36 -8.15
N ARG A 123 11.27 10.45 -6.81
CA ARG A 123 11.14 9.27 -5.92
C ARG A 123 9.69 8.80 -5.77
N ILE A 124 8.72 9.64 -6.12
CA ILE A 124 7.28 9.36 -5.95
C ILE A 124 6.51 9.34 -7.28
N VAL A 125 7.21 9.47 -8.40
CA VAL A 125 6.63 9.41 -9.75
C VAL A 125 7.40 8.41 -10.61
N SER A 126 6.70 7.72 -11.50
CA SER A 126 7.31 6.75 -12.43
C SER A 126 7.69 7.36 -13.79
N ARG A 127 7.48 8.67 -14.00
CA ARG A 127 7.72 9.38 -15.28
C ARG A 127 9.13 9.98 -15.32
N ASP A 128 9.64 10.26 -16.52
CA ASP A 128 10.96 10.86 -16.72
C ASP A 128 11.10 12.20 -15.96
N PRO A 129 12.04 12.31 -15.01
CA PRO A 129 12.28 13.54 -14.26
C PRO A 129 12.69 14.71 -15.15
N ALA A 130 13.28 14.49 -16.34
CA ALA A 130 13.76 15.57 -17.21
C ALA A 130 12.62 16.40 -17.83
N THR A 131 11.45 15.80 -18.04
CA THR A 131 10.30 16.43 -18.71
C THR A 131 9.17 16.81 -17.74
N LEU A 132 9.35 16.52 -16.45
CA LEU A 132 8.31 16.65 -15.44
C LEU A 132 8.03 18.12 -15.05
N ASN A 133 6.77 18.51 -15.04
CA ASN A 133 6.32 19.69 -14.28
C ASN A 133 6.22 19.30 -12.80
N ILE A 134 7.16 19.80 -11.99
CA ILE A 134 7.39 19.36 -10.61
C ILE A 134 6.12 19.50 -9.74
N ALA A 135 5.45 20.65 -9.80
CA ALA A 135 4.28 20.92 -8.98
C ALA A 135 3.11 20.01 -9.34
N ASN A 136 2.77 19.94 -10.63
CA ASN A 136 1.64 19.12 -11.10
C ASN A 136 1.85 17.65 -10.79
N ALA A 137 3.04 17.11 -11.08
CA ALA A 137 3.34 15.71 -10.85
C ALA A 137 3.40 15.35 -9.36
N SER A 138 3.88 16.28 -8.51
CA SER A 138 3.86 16.07 -7.06
C SER A 138 2.43 16.06 -6.53
N ILE A 139 1.57 16.99 -6.97
CA ILE A 139 0.16 17.03 -6.55
C ILE A 139 -0.59 15.77 -7.02
N GLU A 140 -0.41 15.36 -8.28
CA GLU A 140 -0.99 14.13 -8.83
C GLU A 140 -0.60 12.92 -7.97
N SER A 141 0.70 12.75 -7.70
CA SER A 141 1.21 11.64 -6.89
C SER A 141 0.76 11.71 -5.43
N ILE A 142 0.69 12.90 -4.82
CA ILE A 142 0.18 13.08 -3.44
C ILE A 142 -1.29 12.68 -3.35
N LEU A 143 -2.11 13.09 -4.33
CA LEU A 143 -3.54 12.79 -4.34
C LEU A 143 -3.80 11.30 -4.60
N GLU A 144 -3.07 10.69 -5.53
CA GLU A 144 -3.13 9.25 -5.81
C GLU A 144 -2.71 8.43 -4.59
N ASN A 145 -1.49 8.67 -4.07
CA ASN A 145 -0.99 7.95 -2.91
C ASN A 145 -1.80 8.23 -1.63
N GLY A 146 -2.35 9.45 -1.48
CA GLY A 146 -3.23 9.79 -0.38
C GLY A 146 -4.58 9.10 -0.46
N SER A 147 -5.16 9.04 -1.66
CA SER A 147 -6.36 8.24 -1.95
C SER A 147 -6.12 6.79 -1.53
N ASP A 148 -5.01 6.20 -1.95
CA ASP A 148 -4.75 4.79 -1.70
C ASP A 148 -4.36 4.49 -0.25
N SER A 149 -3.39 5.21 0.30
CA SER A 149 -2.83 4.90 1.62
C SER A 149 -3.67 5.36 2.81
N VAL A 150 -4.65 6.25 2.60
CA VAL A 150 -5.49 6.79 3.68
C VAL A 150 -6.97 6.60 3.38
N PHE A 151 -7.49 7.24 2.33
CA PHE A 151 -8.94 7.31 2.11
C PHE A 151 -9.55 5.95 1.77
N ALA A 152 -8.98 5.24 0.80
CA ALA A 152 -9.47 3.93 0.37
C ALA A 152 -9.24 2.86 1.45
N ALA A 153 -8.11 2.91 2.17
CA ALA A 153 -7.86 2.04 3.31
C ALA A 153 -8.93 2.20 4.40
N LEU A 154 -9.23 3.44 4.80
CA LEU A 154 -10.28 3.74 5.76
C LEU A 154 -11.67 3.39 5.24
N PHE A 155 -11.95 3.66 3.96
CA PHE A 155 -13.20 3.29 3.32
C PHE A 155 -13.46 1.78 3.42
N TRP A 156 -12.48 0.95 3.06
CA TRP A 156 -12.61 -0.50 3.14
C TRP A 156 -12.68 -1.03 4.58
N PHE A 157 -12.04 -0.35 5.53
CA PHE A 157 -12.26 -0.65 6.95
C PHE A 157 -13.69 -0.36 7.40
N ILE A 158 -14.28 0.75 6.96
CA ILE A 158 -15.65 1.11 7.32
C ILE A 158 -16.66 0.14 6.68
N VAL A 159 -16.45 -0.24 5.41
CA VAL A 159 -17.37 -1.09 4.66
C VAL A 159 -17.30 -2.56 5.09
N ALA A 160 -16.09 -3.09 5.25
CA ALA A 160 -15.88 -4.53 5.44
C ALA A 160 -14.99 -4.86 6.66
N GLY A 161 -14.67 -3.89 7.51
CA GLY A 161 -13.87 -4.12 8.72
C GLY A 161 -12.44 -4.53 8.42
N ILE A 162 -11.89 -5.34 9.33
CA ILE A 162 -10.52 -5.88 9.24
C ILE A 162 -10.23 -6.64 7.94
N PRO A 163 -11.08 -7.56 7.45
CA PRO A 163 -10.78 -8.22 6.17
C PRO A 163 -10.78 -7.21 5.01
N GLY A 164 -11.67 -6.22 5.01
CA GLY A 164 -11.72 -5.17 3.99
C GLY A 164 -10.40 -4.40 3.85
N ILE A 165 -9.93 -3.82 4.95
CA ILE A 165 -8.70 -3.00 4.93
C ILE A 165 -7.45 -3.83 4.61
N VAL A 166 -7.37 -5.06 5.12
CA VAL A 166 -6.21 -5.94 4.86
C VAL A 166 -6.19 -6.37 3.39
N ILE A 167 -7.33 -6.80 2.83
CA ILE A 167 -7.42 -7.16 1.42
C ILE A 167 -6.99 -5.97 0.57
N TYR A 168 -7.54 -4.79 0.84
CA TYR A 168 -7.20 -3.58 0.08
C TYR A 168 -5.71 -3.22 0.19
N ARG A 169 -5.15 -3.23 1.41
CA ARG A 169 -3.74 -2.91 1.65
C ARG A 169 -2.78 -3.87 0.96
N LEU A 170 -3.13 -5.15 0.83
CA LEU A 170 -2.32 -6.16 0.14
C LEU A 170 -2.49 -6.12 -1.38
N SER A 171 -3.64 -5.65 -1.88
CA SER A 171 -3.87 -5.45 -3.31
C SER A 171 -2.96 -4.37 -3.90
N ASN A 172 -2.67 -3.29 -3.18
CA ASN A 172 -1.87 -2.18 -3.72
C ASN A 172 -0.43 -2.60 -4.12
N PRO A 173 0.34 -3.32 -3.28
CA PRO A 173 1.64 -3.86 -3.71
C PRO A 173 1.52 -4.87 -4.85
N LEU A 174 0.46 -5.67 -4.90
CA LEU A 174 0.25 -6.62 -6.00
C LEU A 174 0.04 -5.88 -7.33
N ASP A 175 -0.75 -4.83 -7.34
CA ASP A 175 -0.95 -3.98 -8.52
C ASP A 175 0.36 -3.28 -8.94
N ALA A 176 1.10 -2.74 -7.98
CA ALA A 176 2.39 -2.11 -8.26
C ALA A 176 3.47 -3.10 -8.78
N MET A 177 3.40 -4.38 -8.42
CA MET A 177 4.40 -5.38 -8.82
C MET A 177 4.00 -6.16 -10.09
N TRP A 178 2.71 -6.44 -10.27
CA TRP A 178 2.18 -7.29 -11.36
C TRP A 178 1.28 -6.54 -12.34
N GLY A 179 0.72 -5.38 -11.96
CA GLY A 179 -0.24 -4.62 -12.77
C GLY A 179 0.40 -3.81 -13.91
N TYR A 180 1.71 -3.51 -13.82
CA TYR A 180 2.42 -2.81 -14.89
C TYR A 180 2.64 -3.71 -16.11
N LYS A 181 2.11 -3.26 -17.26
CA LYS A 181 2.38 -3.86 -18.58
C LYS A 181 3.83 -3.59 -18.99
N ASN A 182 4.72 -4.53 -18.69
CA ASN A 182 6.13 -4.51 -19.10
C ASN A 182 6.44 -5.75 -19.96
N GLU A 183 7.66 -5.83 -20.51
CA GLU A 183 8.10 -6.97 -21.34
C GLU A 183 8.04 -8.33 -20.60
N GLN A 184 7.92 -8.32 -19.27
CA GLN A 184 7.80 -9.54 -18.47
C GLN A 184 6.34 -10.04 -18.39
N TYR A 185 5.35 -9.15 -18.53
CA TYR A 185 3.92 -9.44 -18.41
C TYR A 185 3.11 -9.23 -19.72
N LEU A 186 3.80 -8.89 -20.83
CA LEU A 186 3.26 -8.76 -22.19
C LEU A 186 3.75 -9.90 -23.08
#